data_AF-F5RJ62-F1
#
_entry.id   AF-F5RJ62-F1
#
_cell.length_a   1.000
_cell.length_b   1.000
_cell.length_c   1.000
_cell.angle_alpha   90.00
_cell.angle_beta   90.00
_cell.angle_gamma   90.00
#
_symmetry.space_group_name_H-M   'P 1'
#
loop_
_entity.id
_entity.type
_entity.pdbx_description
1 polymer ?
#
loop_
_entity_poly.entity_id
_entity_poly.type
_entity_poly.pdbx_seq_one_letter_code
_entity_poly.pdbx_strand_id
1 'polypeptide(L)'
;MEIKYKLYPYPVLSTYSDDYKTGEFSALIEPRKEGYDLKVDFTATLTNEALRALIRSEQAKYVYHMECAQTGFRKVFQTGKSIASDFLPDKQLSGKLQICPFVVAVKDIRRYSSSDFHEDYHGVSFDIEAGCVLATGQMATIYVAKDRDELEQVPSIFSIMRNPDESCRHMVVDYSGRKILIKLPLEDYYSYKQLSKMPQLETLLNALTIVPVLAHVLSELKRIPPLEREENDENLWYRILSKTLADKFDCEIASEEFEECDTLVLAQKLINDPASGAFRLLVSGLFGGDDE
;
A
#
# COMPACT_ATOMS: atom_id res chain seq x y z
N MET A 1 -5.73 -4.83 -18.68
CA MET A 1 -6.30 -5.69 -19.74
C MET A 1 -7.81 -5.64 -19.59
N GLU A 2 -8.57 -5.16 -20.59
CA GLU A 2 -10.01 -5.36 -20.56
C GLU A 2 -10.30 -6.86 -20.76
N ILE A 3 -11.01 -7.47 -19.82
CA ILE A 3 -11.52 -8.84 -20.01
C ILE A 3 -12.58 -8.74 -21.12
N LYS A 4 -12.16 -9.04 -22.35
CA LYS A 4 -13.06 -9.27 -23.47
C LYS A 4 -13.45 -10.75 -23.47
N TYR A 5 -14.63 -11.04 -24.00
CA TYR A 5 -15.08 -12.39 -24.29
C TYR A 5 -13.96 -13.18 -24.98
N LYS A 6 -13.52 -14.25 -24.33
CA LYS A 6 -12.52 -15.19 -24.84
C LYS A 6 -13.15 -16.57 -24.92
N LEU A 7 -12.95 -17.21 -26.06
CA LEU A 7 -13.30 -18.62 -26.23
C LEU A 7 -12.17 -19.46 -25.64
N TYR A 8 -12.52 -20.30 -24.67
CA TYR A 8 -11.63 -21.29 -24.10
C TYR A 8 -11.91 -22.65 -24.73
N PRO A 9 -10.91 -23.55 -24.86
CA PRO A 9 -11.10 -24.89 -25.42
C PRO A 9 -11.82 -25.85 -24.45
N TYR A 10 -12.26 -25.35 -23.30
CA TYR A 10 -12.95 -26.07 -22.24
C TYR A 10 -13.88 -25.09 -21.49
N PRO A 11 -14.89 -25.58 -20.74
CA PRO A 11 -15.84 -24.75 -20.01
C PRO A 11 -15.14 -23.84 -19.00
N VAL A 12 -15.41 -22.53 -19.05
CA VAL A 12 -14.91 -21.55 -18.06
C VAL A 12 -16.07 -20.85 -17.39
N LEU A 13 -16.09 -20.87 -16.06
CA LEU A 13 -17.16 -20.23 -15.31
C LEU A 13 -17.04 -18.70 -15.41
N SER A 14 -18.00 -18.05 -16.07
CA SER A 14 -17.98 -16.60 -16.27
C SER A 14 -19.40 -16.02 -16.37
N THR A 15 -19.52 -14.70 -16.27
CA THR A 15 -20.80 -13.99 -16.45
C THR A 15 -21.16 -13.72 -17.92
N TYR A 16 -20.26 -14.04 -18.85
CA TYR A 16 -20.40 -13.73 -20.27
C TYR A 16 -20.40 -14.99 -21.16
N SER A 17 -20.31 -16.18 -20.57
CA SER A 17 -20.52 -17.47 -21.23
C SER A 17 -21.59 -18.27 -20.48
N ASP A 18 -22.24 -19.19 -21.19
CA ASP A 18 -23.23 -20.13 -20.69
C ASP A 18 -22.64 -21.53 -20.44
N ASP A 19 -21.31 -21.63 -20.29
CA ASP A 19 -20.58 -22.87 -20.08
C ASP A 19 -21.02 -23.66 -18.83
N TYR A 20 -21.65 -22.96 -17.88
CA TYR A 20 -22.19 -23.50 -16.63
C TYR A 20 -23.67 -23.11 -16.49
N LYS A 21 -24.45 -23.95 -15.81
CA LYS A 21 -25.91 -23.77 -15.64
C LYS A 21 -26.24 -22.72 -14.60
N THR A 22 -25.66 -22.83 -13.40
CA THR A 22 -26.00 -21.97 -12.26
C THR A 22 -24.80 -21.48 -11.46
N GLY A 23 -23.59 -21.97 -11.76
CA GLY A 23 -22.37 -21.51 -11.12
C GLY A 23 -22.18 -20.01 -11.27
N GLU A 24 -21.58 -19.40 -10.24
CA GLU A 24 -21.22 -17.99 -10.23
C GLU A 24 -19.86 -17.82 -9.55
N PHE A 25 -19.06 -16.91 -10.10
CA PHE A 25 -17.82 -16.46 -9.50
C PHE A 25 -17.74 -14.93 -9.54
N SER A 26 -17.60 -14.32 -8.38
CA SER A 26 -17.42 -12.88 -8.22
C SER A 26 -16.41 -12.59 -7.12
N ALA A 27 -15.82 -11.40 -7.15
CA ALA A 27 -14.97 -10.91 -6.08
C ALA A 27 -15.34 -9.46 -5.77
N LEU A 28 -15.66 -9.20 -4.50
CA LEU A 28 -15.70 -7.84 -3.97
C LEU A 28 -14.26 -7.38 -3.74
N ILE A 29 -13.93 -6.20 -4.27
CA ILE A 29 -12.58 -5.63 -4.27
C ILE A 29 -12.69 -4.24 -3.64
N GLU A 30 -12.09 -4.09 -2.47
CA GLU A 30 -12.19 -2.88 -1.65
C GLU A 30 -10.80 -2.27 -1.46
N PRO A 31 -10.45 -1.25 -2.26
CA PRO A 31 -9.22 -0.51 -2.06
C PRO A 31 -9.35 0.43 -0.87
N ARG A 32 -8.32 0.48 -0.03
CA ARG A 32 -8.16 1.45 1.07
C ARG A 32 -6.75 2.02 1.02
N LYS A 33 -6.62 3.33 1.18
CA LYS A 33 -5.30 3.92 1.41
C LYS A 33 -4.84 3.49 2.79
N GLU A 34 -3.65 2.91 2.87
CA GLU A 34 -3.01 2.61 4.14
C GLU A 34 -1.60 3.22 4.09
N GLY A 35 -1.53 4.51 4.43
CA GLY A 35 -0.33 5.32 4.28
C GLY A 35 0.03 5.62 2.84
N TYR A 36 1.24 5.24 2.43
CA TYR A 36 1.74 5.43 1.07
C TYR A 36 1.59 4.18 0.21
N ASP A 37 0.86 3.19 0.70
CA ASP A 37 0.49 2.00 -0.04
C ASP A 37 -1.03 1.97 -0.22
N LEU A 38 -1.46 1.34 -1.31
CA LEU A 38 -2.84 0.99 -1.53
C LEU A 38 -3.03 -0.45 -1.05
N LYS A 39 -3.74 -0.63 0.06
CA LYS A 39 -4.20 -1.95 0.47
C LYS A 39 -5.45 -2.31 -0.30
N VAL A 40 -5.51 -3.52 -0.82
CA VAL A 40 -6.69 -4.03 -1.51
C VAL A 40 -7.18 -5.26 -0.79
N ASP A 41 -8.40 -5.18 -0.27
CA ASP A 41 -9.09 -6.30 0.35
C ASP A 41 -9.92 -7.03 -0.71
N PHE A 42 -9.82 -8.35 -0.72
CA PHE A 42 -10.48 -9.24 -1.67
C PHE A 42 -11.42 -10.19 -0.93
N THR A 43 -12.69 -10.23 -1.36
CA THR A 43 -13.68 -11.21 -0.88
C THR A 43 -14.26 -11.96 -2.08
N ALA A 44 -13.82 -13.20 -2.28
CA ALA A 44 -14.27 -14.08 -3.35
C ALA A 44 -15.53 -14.87 -2.96
N THR A 45 -16.51 -14.88 -3.86
CA THR A 45 -17.70 -15.72 -3.80
C THR A 45 -17.67 -16.68 -4.98
N LEU A 46 -17.69 -17.99 -4.69
CA LEU A 46 -17.69 -19.06 -5.68
C LEU A 46 -18.74 -20.10 -5.28
N THR A 47 -19.76 -20.28 -6.12
CA THR A 47 -20.88 -21.20 -5.83
C THR A 47 -20.64 -22.61 -6.37
N ASN A 48 -19.83 -22.76 -7.41
CA ASN A 48 -19.58 -24.06 -8.04
C ASN A 48 -18.73 -24.99 -7.16
N GLU A 49 -19.31 -26.11 -6.76
CA GLU A 49 -18.69 -27.03 -5.79
C GLU A 49 -17.45 -27.77 -6.32
N ALA A 50 -17.41 -28.09 -7.63
CA ALA A 50 -16.26 -28.73 -8.26
C ALA A 50 -15.02 -27.81 -8.21
N LEU A 51 -15.19 -26.53 -8.53
CA LEU A 51 -14.12 -25.54 -8.42
C LEU A 51 -13.71 -25.32 -6.95
N ARG A 52 -14.66 -25.27 -6.00
CA ARG A 52 -14.32 -25.19 -4.57
C ARG A 52 -13.54 -26.41 -4.07
N ALA A 53 -13.82 -27.59 -4.59
CA ALA A 53 -13.06 -28.81 -4.27
C ALA A 53 -11.62 -28.74 -4.80
N LEU A 54 -11.42 -28.19 -6.00
CA LEU A 54 -10.07 -27.95 -6.54
C LEU A 54 -9.27 -26.96 -5.70
N ILE A 55 -9.90 -25.90 -5.19
CA ILE A 55 -9.23 -24.94 -4.30
C ILE A 55 -8.89 -25.58 -2.95
N ARG A 56 -9.83 -26.33 -2.35
CA ARG A 56 -9.59 -27.06 -1.09
C ARG A 56 -8.48 -28.12 -1.19
N SER A 57 -8.30 -28.72 -2.37
CA SER A 57 -7.23 -29.69 -2.64
C SER A 57 -5.94 -29.06 -3.18
N GLU A 58 -5.84 -27.72 -3.15
CA GLU A 58 -4.68 -26.96 -3.62
C GLU A 58 -4.30 -27.25 -5.09
N GLN A 59 -5.28 -27.62 -5.91
CA GLN A 59 -5.13 -27.80 -7.37
C GLN A 59 -5.51 -26.52 -8.13
N ALA A 60 -6.30 -25.64 -7.52
CA ALA A 60 -6.61 -24.32 -8.05
C ALA A 60 -6.47 -23.24 -6.96
N LYS A 61 -6.34 -21.97 -7.36
CA LYS A 61 -6.31 -20.82 -6.46
C LYS A 61 -7.16 -19.68 -7.00
N TYR A 62 -7.61 -18.81 -6.10
CA TYR A 62 -8.05 -17.48 -6.47
C TYR A 62 -6.83 -16.66 -6.90
N VAL A 63 -6.95 -15.97 -8.02
CA VAL A 63 -5.87 -15.17 -8.61
C VAL A 63 -6.42 -13.80 -8.97
N TYR A 64 -5.72 -12.76 -8.54
CA TYR A 64 -6.03 -11.37 -8.82
C TYR A 64 -4.90 -10.79 -9.66
N HIS A 65 -5.17 -10.58 -10.93
CA HIS A 65 -4.22 -9.92 -11.83
C HIS A 65 -4.48 -8.42 -11.81
N MET A 66 -3.47 -7.67 -11.37
CA MET A 66 -3.52 -6.24 -11.16
C MET A 66 -2.62 -5.56 -12.19
N GLU A 67 -3.17 -4.61 -12.94
CA GLU A 67 -2.44 -3.87 -13.97
C GLU A 67 -2.75 -2.38 -13.88
N CYS A 68 -1.72 -1.55 -13.89
CA CYS A 68 -1.82 -0.11 -14.07
C CYS A 68 -1.11 0.27 -15.36
N ALA A 69 -1.89 0.42 -16.45
CA ALA A 69 -1.34 0.59 -17.79
C ALA A 69 -0.47 1.85 -17.94
N GLN A 70 -0.80 2.91 -17.21
CA GLN A 70 -0.09 4.19 -17.28
C GLN A 70 1.34 4.11 -16.71
N THR A 71 1.55 3.31 -15.66
CA THR A 71 2.88 3.13 -15.04
C THR A 71 3.58 1.86 -15.51
N GLY A 72 2.90 0.99 -16.26
CA GLY A 72 3.40 -0.33 -16.63
C GLY A 72 3.42 -1.34 -15.47
N PHE A 73 2.85 -0.99 -14.31
CA PHE A 73 2.80 -1.88 -13.15
C PHE A 73 1.92 -3.11 -13.44
N ARG A 74 2.46 -4.29 -13.15
CA ARG A 74 1.76 -5.58 -13.24
C ARG A 74 2.13 -6.45 -12.04
N LYS A 75 1.12 -6.96 -11.34
CA LYS A 75 1.29 -7.87 -10.20
C LYS A 75 0.21 -8.95 -10.23
N VAL A 76 0.59 -10.16 -9.84
CA VAL A 76 -0.35 -11.27 -9.64
C VAL A 76 -0.35 -11.63 -8.17
N PHE A 77 -1.51 -11.55 -7.53
CA PHE A 77 -1.72 -12.03 -6.18
C PHE A 77 -2.53 -13.33 -6.22
N GLN A 78 -2.11 -14.36 -5.48
CA GLN A 78 -2.77 -15.66 -5.49
C GLN A 78 -3.00 -16.18 -4.08
N THR A 79 -4.16 -16.78 -3.83
CA THR A 79 -4.54 -17.27 -2.51
C THR A 79 -5.51 -18.45 -2.60
N GLY A 80 -5.45 -19.36 -1.63
CA GLY A 80 -6.46 -20.41 -1.44
C GLY A 80 -7.63 -19.97 -0.55
N LYS A 81 -7.52 -18.80 0.09
CA LYS A 81 -8.54 -18.25 1.00
C LYS A 81 -9.50 -17.36 0.23
N SER A 82 -10.79 -17.41 0.58
CA SER A 82 -11.82 -16.54 0.00
C SER A 82 -11.69 -15.08 0.44
N ILE A 83 -11.08 -14.83 1.61
CA ILE A 83 -10.79 -13.49 2.10
C ILE A 83 -9.27 -13.33 2.20
N ALA A 84 -8.74 -12.29 1.59
CA ALA A 84 -7.32 -11.97 1.60
C ALA A 84 -7.09 -10.48 1.31
N SER A 85 -5.89 -10.00 1.61
CA SER A 85 -5.48 -8.62 1.33
C SER A 85 -4.09 -8.62 0.71
N ASP A 86 -3.81 -7.61 -0.12
CA ASP A 86 -2.47 -7.36 -0.65
C ASP A 86 -2.16 -5.86 -0.63
N PHE A 87 -0.88 -5.53 -0.49
CA PHE A 87 -0.39 -4.15 -0.49
C PHE A 87 0.26 -3.83 -1.84
N LEU A 88 -0.10 -2.67 -2.40
CA LEU A 88 0.43 -2.16 -3.65
C LEU A 88 1.14 -0.83 -3.41
N PRO A 89 2.43 -0.70 -3.77
CA PRO A 89 3.16 0.54 -3.57
C PRO A 89 2.53 1.69 -4.37
N ASP A 90 2.04 2.74 -3.70
CA ASP A 90 1.39 3.87 -4.39
C ASP A 90 2.34 4.48 -5.41
N LYS A 91 3.65 4.55 -5.09
CA LYS A 91 4.70 5.07 -5.99
C LYS A 91 4.71 4.41 -7.37
N GLN A 92 4.25 3.17 -7.50
CA GLN A 92 4.21 2.43 -8.76
C GLN A 92 2.84 2.49 -9.47
N LEU A 93 1.84 3.14 -8.86
CA LEU A 93 0.49 3.25 -9.38
C LEU A 93 0.20 4.69 -9.83
N SER A 94 -0.54 4.87 -10.93
CA SER A 94 -1.04 6.19 -11.34
C SER A 94 -2.18 6.05 -12.34
N GLY A 95 -3.29 6.75 -12.10
CA GLY A 95 -4.45 6.67 -12.97
C GLY A 95 -5.26 5.39 -12.74
N LYS A 96 -5.53 4.63 -13.81
CA LYS A 96 -6.43 3.46 -13.74
C LYS A 96 -5.67 2.21 -13.32
N LEU A 97 -5.98 1.69 -12.13
CA LEU A 97 -5.62 0.34 -11.68
C LEU A 97 -6.78 -0.62 -12.02
N GLN A 98 -6.52 -1.61 -12.86
CA GLN A 98 -7.47 -2.65 -13.23
C GLN A 98 -7.15 -3.93 -12.48
N ILE A 99 -8.15 -4.53 -11.85
CA ILE A 99 -8.01 -5.78 -11.10
C ILE A 99 -8.96 -6.82 -11.67
N CYS A 100 -8.40 -7.93 -12.14
CA CYS A 100 -9.12 -9.03 -12.77
C CYS A 100 -9.07 -10.27 -11.87
N PRO A 101 -10.20 -10.68 -11.28
CA PRO A 101 -10.28 -11.90 -10.47
C PRO A 101 -10.48 -13.15 -11.35
N PHE A 102 -9.76 -14.21 -11.01
CA PHE A 102 -9.77 -15.50 -11.68
C PHE A 102 -9.75 -16.65 -10.66
N VAL A 103 -10.22 -17.83 -11.09
CA VAL A 103 -9.81 -19.11 -10.52
C VAL A 103 -8.88 -19.76 -11.53
N VAL A 104 -7.67 -20.14 -11.10
CA VAL A 104 -6.62 -20.66 -11.99
C VAL A 104 -6.13 -22.00 -11.46
N ALA A 105 -5.93 -22.96 -12.35
CA ALA A 105 -5.30 -24.23 -12.04
C ALA A 105 -3.80 -24.00 -11.71
N VAL A 106 -3.34 -24.50 -10.57
CA VAL A 106 -1.92 -24.43 -10.17
C VAL A 106 -1.18 -25.76 -10.36
N LYS A 107 -1.92 -26.81 -10.73
CA LYS A 107 -1.43 -28.15 -11.10
C LYS A 107 -2.25 -28.64 -12.29
N ASP A 108 -1.72 -29.60 -13.03
CA ASP A 108 -2.48 -30.28 -14.08
C ASP A 108 -3.65 -31.05 -13.46
N ILE A 109 -4.85 -30.88 -14.02
CA ILE A 109 -6.08 -31.54 -13.58
C ILE A 109 -6.54 -32.44 -14.73
N ARG A 110 -6.51 -33.75 -14.51
CA ARG A 110 -6.93 -34.74 -15.51
C ARG A 110 -8.42 -35.04 -15.37
N ARG A 111 -9.11 -35.15 -16.51
CA ARG A 111 -10.55 -35.49 -16.58
C ARG A 111 -11.41 -34.61 -15.68
N TYR A 112 -11.13 -33.31 -15.67
CA TYR A 112 -11.97 -32.32 -14.97
C TYR A 112 -13.39 -32.35 -15.53
N SER A 113 -14.36 -32.42 -14.63
CA SER A 113 -15.78 -32.40 -14.95
C SER A 113 -16.55 -31.73 -13.81
N SER A 114 -17.66 -31.08 -14.15
CA SER A 114 -18.58 -30.47 -13.20
C SER A 114 -20.01 -30.91 -13.54
N SER A 115 -20.81 -31.24 -12.52
CA SER A 115 -22.25 -31.53 -12.70
C SER A 115 -23.06 -30.30 -13.13
N ASP A 116 -22.46 -29.13 -12.98
CA ASP A 116 -23.04 -27.82 -13.29
C ASP A 116 -22.62 -27.31 -14.68
N PHE A 117 -21.89 -28.10 -15.48
CA PHE A 117 -21.65 -27.73 -16.88
C PHE A 117 -22.95 -27.62 -17.67
N HIS A 118 -22.93 -26.79 -18.72
CA HIS A 118 -23.98 -26.74 -19.74
C HIS A 118 -24.26 -28.13 -20.34
N GLU A 119 -25.46 -28.31 -20.88
CA GLU A 119 -25.89 -29.60 -21.43
C GLU A 119 -25.01 -30.06 -22.61
N ASP A 120 -24.42 -29.12 -23.34
CA ASP A 120 -23.51 -29.43 -24.47
C ASP A 120 -22.24 -30.17 -24.03
N TYR A 121 -21.87 -30.09 -22.75
CA TYR A 121 -20.70 -30.74 -22.19
C TYR A 121 -21.05 -32.00 -21.38
N HIS A 122 -22.30 -32.47 -21.46
CA HIS A 122 -22.76 -33.60 -20.66
C HIS A 122 -21.96 -34.89 -20.95
N GLY A 123 -21.35 -35.45 -19.91
CA GLY A 123 -20.52 -36.66 -20.02
C GLY A 123 -19.13 -36.44 -20.61
N VAL A 124 -18.75 -35.18 -20.88
CA VAL A 124 -17.41 -34.82 -21.36
C VAL A 124 -16.54 -34.40 -20.18
N SER A 125 -15.26 -34.75 -20.24
CA SER A 125 -14.26 -34.32 -19.27
C SER A 125 -13.05 -33.73 -19.98
N PHE A 126 -12.39 -32.78 -19.33
CA PHE A 126 -11.31 -31.99 -19.92
C PHE A 126 -10.01 -32.17 -19.14
N ASP A 127 -8.88 -32.22 -19.85
CA ASP A 127 -7.58 -32.12 -19.23
C ASP A 127 -7.19 -30.64 -19.17
N ILE A 128 -6.96 -30.13 -17.97
CA ILE A 128 -6.63 -28.72 -17.72
C ILE A 128 -5.18 -28.63 -17.26
N GLU A 129 -4.37 -27.86 -17.96
CA GLU A 129 -2.96 -27.66 -17.61
C GLU A 129 -2.78 -26.62 -16.50
N ALA A 130 -1.67 -26.70 -15.77
CA ALA A 130 -1.30 -25.65 -14.83
C ALA A 130 -1.19 -24.28 -15.53
N GLY A 131 -1.77 -23.25 -14.93
CA GLY A 131 -1.85 -21.89 -15.47
C GLY A 131 -3.14 -21.60 -16.25
N CYS A 132 -3.95 -22.62 -16.54
CA CYS A 132 -5.25 -22.45 -17.20
C CYS A 132 -6.29 -21.79 -16.28
N VAL A 133 -7.07 -20.88 -16.85
CA VAL A 133 -8.18 -20.19 -16.17
C VAL A 133 -9.38 -21.10 -16.14
N LEU A 134 -10.00 -21.29 -14.97
CA LEU A 134 -11.19 -22.11 -14.73
C LEU A 134 -12.44 -21.26 -14.47
N ALA A 135 -12.26 -20.06 -13.93
CA ALA A 135 -13.35 -19.09 -13.74
C ALA A 135 -12.83 -17.65 -13.91
N THR A 136 -13.69 -16.74 -14.36
CA THR A 136 -13.40 -15.31 -14.48
C THR A 136 -14.49 -14.50 -13.80
N GLY A 137 -14.10 -13.60 -12.89
CA GLY A 137 -15.04 -12.65 -12.29
C GLY A 137 -14.98 -11.29 -13.00
N GLN A 138 -15.87 -10.39 -12.59
CA GLN A 138 -15.93 -9.04 -13.14
C GLN A 138 -14.67 -8.24 -12.78
N MET A 139 -14.13 -7.49 -13.74
CA MET A 139 -12.99 -6.59 -13.53
C MET A 139 -13.42 -5.37 -12.70
N ALA A 140 -12.65 -5.06 -11.66
CA ALA A 140 -12.76 -3.78 -10.94
C ALA A 140 -11.77 -2.77 -11.52
N THR A 141 -12.19 -1.50 -11.63
CA THR A 141 -11.32 -0.39 -12.00
C THR A 141 -11.28 0.62 -10.86
N ILE A 142 -10.08 0.88 -10.37
CA ILE A 142 -9.80 1.79 -9.26
C ILE A 142 -9.02 2.98 -9.83
N TYR A 143 -9.42 4.20 -9.47
CA TYR A 143 -8.74 5.41 -9.89
C TYR A 143 -7.78 5.87 -8.78
N VAL A 144 -6.48 5.78 -9.06
CA VAL A 144 -5.39 6.24 -8.19
C VAL A 144 -4.96 7.62 -8.65
N ALA A 145 -5.45 8.66 -7.99
CA ALA A 145 -5.01 10.03 -8.23
C ALA A 145 -3.62 10.25 -7.61
N LYS A 146 -2.72 10.84 -8.40
CA LYS A 146 -1.43 11.35 -7.93
C LYS A 146 -1.60 12.85 -7.72
N ASP A 147 -1.86 13.29 -6.49
CA ASP A 147 -1.71 14.71 -6.18
C ASP A 147 -0.21 15.04 -6.23
N ARG A 148 0.18 15.73 -7.31
CA ARG A 148 1.58 16.16 -7.55
C ARG A 148 2.16 16.97 -6.38
N ASP A 149 1.31 17.60 -5.58
CA ASP A 149 1.70 18.41 -4.43
C ASP A 149 2.07 17.59 -3.19
N GLU A 150 1.68 16.32 -3.08
CA GLU A 150 1.79 15.58 -1.81
C GLU A 150 3.18 15.02 -1.50
N LEU A 151 4.01 14.77 -2.51
CA LEU A 151 5.36 14.22 -2.32
C LEU A 151 6.38 15.27 -1.86
N GLU A 152 6.07 16.57 -1.99
CA GLU A 152 6.99 17.67 -1.66
C GLU A 152 6.67 18.38 -0.33
N GLN A 153 5.50 18.11 0.29
CA GLN A 153 5.03 18.93 1.41
C GLN A 153 5.61 18.56 2.77
N VAL A 154 5.90 17.29 3.05
CA VAL A 154 6.37 16.91 4.40
C VAL A 154 7.79 17.45 4.71
N PRO A 155 8.76 17.51 3.78
CA PRO A 155 10.02 18.21 4.03
C PRO A 155 9.84 19.73 4.23
N SER A 156 8.75 20.31 3.70
CA SER A 156 8.54 21.76 3.69
C SER A 156 8.15 22.35 5.05
N ILE A 157 7.62 21.55 5.98
CA ILE A 157 7.17 22.00 7.30
C ILE A 157 8.26 21.99 8.37
N PHE A 158 9.41 21.36 8.08
CA PHE A 158 10.55 21.33 8.98
C PHE A 158 11.58 22.38 8.58
N SER A 159 12.30 22.91 9.57
CA SER A 159 13.47 23.75 9.34
C SER A 159 14.55 23.38 10.34
N ILE A 160 15.68 22.90 9.83
CA ILE A 160 16.82 22.48 10.64
C ILE A 160 17.80 23.64 10.75
N MET A 161 18.10 24.04 11.97
CA MET A 161 18.99 25.16 12.26
C MET A 161 19.98 24.82 13.37
N ARG A 162 21.06 25.60 13.43
CA ARG A 162 22.03 25.52 14.51
C ARG A 162 21.41 26.03 15.81
N ASN A 163 21.60 25.31 16.91
CA ASN A 163 21.26 25.82 18.23
C ASN A 163 22.20 26.98 18.60
N PRO A 164 21.70 28.19 18.93
CA PRO A 164 22.55 29.30 19.37
C PRO A 164 23.25 29.04 20.72
N ASP A 165 22.74 28.12 21.54
CA ASP A 165 23.38 27.73 22.80
C ASP A 165 24.48 26.69 22.55
N GLU A 166 25.73 27.10 22.72
CA GLU A 166 26.91 26.24 22.55
C GLU A 166 27.06 25.16 23.64
N SER A 167 26.36 25.29 24.77
CA SER A 167 26.40 24.28 25.83
C SER A 167 25.45 23.11 25.58
N CYS A 168 24.52 23.25 24.62
CA CYS A 168 23.54 22.24 24.30
C CYS A 168 24.18 21.07 23.54
N ARG A 169 23.97 19.85 24.05
CA ARG A 169 24.54 18.59 23.51
C ARG A 169 23.50 17.66 22.89
N HIS A 170 22.25 18.11 22.80
CA HIS A 170 21.14 17.29 22.35
C HIS A 170 20.27 18.08 21.38
N MET A 171 19.53 17.36 20.53
CA MET A 171 18.56 17.94 19.62
C MET A 171 17.38 18.54 20.39
N VAL A 172 16.99 19.76 20.04
CA VAL A 172 15.86 20.47 20.63
C VAL A 172 14.83 20.81 19.56
N VAL A 173 13.56 20.65 19.89
CA VAL A 173 12.43 20.91 18.97
C VAL A 173 11.67 22.13 19.45
N ASP A 174 11.28 22.99 18.52
CA ASP A 174 10.45 24.16 18.75
C ASP A 174 9.36 24.22 17.68
N TYR A 175 8.11 24.03 18.10
CA TYR A 175 6.93 23.97 17.23
C TYR A 175 5.95 25.14 17.48
N SER A 176 6.36 26.17 18.22
CA SER A 176 5.54 27.36 18.50
C SER A 176 5.37 28.29 17.30
N GLY A 177 6.19 28.11 16.26
CA GLY A 177 6.12 28.91 15.04
C GLY A 177 5.37 28.23 13.89
N ARG A 178 5.33 28.90 12.74
CA ARG A 178 4.70 28.41 11.51
C ARG A 178 5.25 27.05 11.03
N LYS A 179 6.53 26.77 11.28
CA LYS A 179 7.24 25.53 10.92
C LYS A 179 7.82 24.89 12.17
N ILE A 180 8.03 23.57 12.15
CA ILE A 180 8.72 22.86 13.21
C ILE A 180 10.23 23.13 13.06
N LEU A 181 10.81 23.81 14.04
CA LEU A 181 12.24 24.11 14.11
C LEU A 181 12.98 22.99 14.84
N ILE A 182 13.96 22.40 14.17
CA ILE A 182 14.85 21.39 14.72
C ILE A 182 16.20 22.06 14.97
N LYS A 183 16.54 22.27 16.24
CA LYS A 183 17.78 22.90 16.66
C LYS A 183 18.81 21.82 16.99
N LEU A 184 19.84 21.70 16.18
CA LEU A 184 20.93 20.74 16.37
C LEU A 184 22.15 21.41 17.05
N PRO A 185 22.91 20.69 17.89
CA PRO A 185 24.23 21.12 18.35
C PRO A 185 25.16 21.49 17.19
N LEU A 186 26.20 22.27 17.48
CA LEU A 186 27.11 22.83 16.46
C LEU A 186 27.71 21.75 15.54
N GLU A 187 28.30 20.71 16.12
CA GLU A 187 28.97 19.61 15.39
C GLU A 187 27.97 18.79 14.56
N ASP A 188 26.82 18.46 15.15
CA ASP A 188 25.74 17.71 14.50
C ASP A 188 25.13 18.50 13.34
N TYR A 189 24.94 19.81 13.49
CA TYR A 189 24.42 20.68 12.45
C TYR A 189 25.33 20.71 11.21
N TYR A 190 26.65 20.85 11.41
CA TYR A 190 27.59 20.83 10.29
C TYR A 190 27.66 19.47 9.62
N SER A 191 27.63 18.39 10.41
CA SER A 191 27.57 17.02 9.90
C SER A 191 26.30 16.80 9.07
N TYR A 192 25.14 17.16 9.61
CA TYR A 192 23.86 17.13 8.90
C TYR A 192 23.91 17.93 7.59
N LYS A 193 24.44 19.16 7.61
CA LYS A 193 24.53 20.03 6.44
C LYS A 193 25.44 19.48 5.34
N GLN A 194 26.46 18.69 5.68
CA GLN A 194 27.28 18.01 4.70
C GLN A 194 26.55 16.82 4.10
N LEU A 195 25.95 15.98 4.95
CA LEU A 195 25.23 14.78 4.54
C LEU A 195 23.95 15.11 3.74
N SER A 196 23.26 16.21 4.06
CA SER A 196 22.02 16.62 3.39
C SER A 196 22.23 17.04 1.93
N LYS A 197 23.48 17.23 1.49
CA LYS A 197 23.81 17.48 0.07
C LYS A 197 23.77 16.22 -0.77
N MET A 198 23.72 15.05 -0.14
CA MET A 198 23.76 13.73 -0.80
C MET A 198 22.34 13.14 -0.81
N PRO A 199 21.61 13.17 -1.94
CA PRO A 199 20.21 12.72 -2.00
C PRO A 199 20.01 11.28 -1.54
N GLN A 200 21.00 10.41 -1.74
CA GLN A 200 20.97 9.02 -1.29
C GLN A 200 20.88 8.88 0.24
N LEU A 201 21.34 9.88 1.00
CA LEU A 201 21.30 9.88 2.46
C LEU A 201 20.01 10.47 3.03
N GLU A 202 19.12 11.01 2.19
CA GLU A 202 17.90 11.67 2.62
C GLU A 202 17.04 10.77 3.53
N THR A 203 16.82 9.52 3.11
CA THR A 203 16.06 8.54 3.89
C THR A 203 16.69 8.27 5.26
N LEU A 204 18.02 8.19 5.33
CA LEU A 204 18.76 7.99 6.59
C LEU A 204 18.63 9.22 7.49
N LEU A 205 18.82 10.42 6.95
CA LEU A 205 18.69 11.66 7.69
C LEU A 205 17.28 11.84 8.22
N ASN A 206 16.25 11.54 7.41
CA ASN A 206 14.85 11.60 7.82
C ASN A 206 14.55 10.62 8.97
N ALA A 207 15.12 9.41 8.95
CA ALA A 207 14.98 8.46 10.04
C ALA A 207 15.65 8.95 11.34
N LEU A 208 16.80 9.61 11.24
CA LEU A 208 17.57 10.09 12.39
C LEU A 208 17.01 11.38 13.00
N THR A 209 16.43 12.27 12.20
CA THR A 209 16.00 13.60 12.65
C THR A 209 14.48 13.76 12.62
N ILE A 210 13.84 13.53 11.47
CA ILE A 210 12.43 13.89 11.28
C ILE A 210 11.49 12.95 12.05
N VAL A 211 11.73 11.63 12.03
CA VAL A 211 10.92 10.65 12.76
C VAL A 211 10.84 10.92 14.26
N PRO A 212 11.96 11.07 15.02
CA PRO A 212 11.87 11.33 16.45
C PRO A 212 11.23 12.68 16.77
N VAL A 213 11.43 13.69 15.91
CA VAL A 213 10.78 15.00 16.05
C VAL A 213 9.28 14.89 15.87
N LEU A 214 8.81 14.18 14.84
CA LEU A 214 7.40 13.94 14.61
C LEU A 214 6.76 13.16 15.76
N ALA A 215 7.41 12.10 16.24
CA ALA A 215 6.91 11.32 17.36
C ALA A 215 6.73 12.20 18.62
N HIS A 216 7.70 13.09 18.88
CA HIS A 216 7.60 14.05 19.97
C HIS A 216 6.46 15.05 19.78
N VAL A 217 6.37 15.70 18.61
CA VAL A 217 5.31 16.69 18.32
C VAL A 217 3.92 16.07 18.38
N LEU A 218 3.73 14.87 17.82
CA LEU A 218 2.46 14.14 17.91
C LEU A 218 2.14 13.76 19.36
N SER A 219 3.14 13.38 20.16
CA SER A 219 2.94 13.08 21.58
C SER A 219 2.57 14.32 22.41
N GLU A 220 3.14 15.48 22.12
CA GLU A 220 2.72 16.74 22.77
C GLU A 220 1.32 17.14 22.33
N LEU A 221 0.95 16.98 21.04
CA LEU A 221 -0.42 17.21 20.56
C LEU A 221 -1.45 16.33 21.29
N LYS A 222 -1.10 15.07 21.59
CA LYS A 222 -1.98 14.19 22.37
C LYS A 222 -2.28 14.70 23.78
N ARG A 223 -1.35 15.44 24.39
CA ARG A 223 -1.55 16.00 25.74
C ARG A 223 -2.53 17.17 25.75
N ILE A 224 -2.73 17.81 24.60
CA ILE A 224 -3.69 18.89 24.43
C ILE A 224 -5.08 18.25 24.21
N PRO A 225 -6.14 18.73 24.89
CA PRO A 225 -7.47 18.19 24.69
C PRO A 225 -7.96 18.44 23.25
N PRO A 226 -8.76 17.54 22.66
CA PRO A 226 -9.11 17.58 21.23
C PRO A 226 -9.67 18.93 20.75
N LEU A 227 -10.52 19.58 21.57
CA LEU A 227 -11.15 20.87 21.29
C LEU A 227 -10.16 22.04 21.22
N GLU A 228 -9.01 21.95 21.90
CA GLU A 228 -7.98 23.00 21.91
C GLU A 228 -6.88 22.73 20.87
N ARG A 229 -6.87 21.55 20.23
CA ARG A 229 -5.89 21.23 19.18
C ARG A 229 -6.06 22.11 17.95
N GLU A 230 -7.30 22.49 17.63
CA GLU A 230 -7.66 23.41 16.53
C GLU A 230 -7.08 24.81 16.70
N GLU A 231 -6.71 25.24 17.93
CA GLU A 231 -6.02 26.52 18.14
C GLU A 231 -4.65 26.57 17.42
N ASN A 232 -4.08 25.42 17.06
CA ASN A 232 -2.87 25.32 16.25
C ASN A 232 -3.11 25.43 14.74
N ASP A 233 -4.34 25.63 14.25
CA ASP A 233 -4.66 25.74 12.82
C ASP A 233 -3.95 26.90 12.12
N GLU A 234 -3.58 27.94 12.84
CA GLU A 234 -2.77 29.04 12.30
C GLU A 234 -1.36 28.57 11.89
N ASN A 235 -0.88 27.46 12.46
CA ASN A 235 0.41 26.88 12.14
C ASN A 235 0.35 26.02 10.88
N LEU A 236 1.22 26.32 9.90
CA LEU A 236 1.31 25.58 8.64
C LEU A 236 1.61 24.09 8.87
N TRP A 237 2.47 23.78 9.85
CA TRP A 237 2.83 22.40 10.16
C TRP A 237 1.63 21.60 10.65
N TYR A 238 0.76 22.17 11.49
CA TYR A 238 -0.43 21.48 12.00
C TYR A 238 -1.40 21.18 10.86
N ARG A 239 -1.73 22.17 10.03
CA ARG A 239 -2.61 22.00 8.87
C ARG A 239 -2.16 20.90 7.92
N ILE A 240 -0.86 20.84 7.63
CA ILE A 240 -0.30 19.82 6.74
C ILE A 240 -0.35 18.44 7.40
N LEU A 241 -0.03 18.33 8.69
CA LEU A 241 -0.13 17.06 9.42
C LEU A 241 -1.58 16.58 9.53
N SER A 242 -2.53 17.44 9.92
CA SER A 242 -3.96 17.14 10.02
C SER A 242 -4.51 16.65 8.68
N LYS A 243 -4.20 17.38 7.60
CA LYS A 243 -4.62 16.99 6.25
C LYS A 243 -4.01 15.65 5.84
N THR A 244 -2.71 15.46 6.05
CA THR A 244 -2.03 14.21 5.66
C THR A 244 -2.54 13.00 6.44
N LEU A 245 -2.83 13.17 7.74
CA LEU A 245 -3.38 12.11 8.59
C LEU A 245 -4.81 11.73 8.18
N ALA A 246 -5.66 12.72 7.92
CA ALA A 246 -7.01 12.48 7.43
C ALA A 246 -6.99 11.80 6.05
N ASP A 247 -6.24 12.36 5.08
CA ASP A 247 -6.28 11.90 3.68
C ASP A 247 -5.59 10.53 3.46
N LYS A 248 -4.57 10.18 4.25
CA LYS A 248 -3.74 8.96 4.03
C LYS A 248 -3.89 7.88 5.07
N PHE A 249 -4.33 8.24 6.27
CA PHE A 249 -4.37 7.33 7.41
C PHE A 249 -5.77 7.23 8.02
N ASP A 250 -6.77 7.92 7.45
CA ASP A 250 -8.15 7.96 7.96
C ASP A 250 -8.19 8.32 9.45
N CYS A 251 -7.28 9.23 9.85
CA CYS A 251 -7.03 9.58 11.24
C CYS A 251 -7.17 11.09 11.41
N GLU A 252 -8.20 11.52 12.13
CA GLU A 252 -8.42 12.93 12.43
C GLU A 252 -7.74 13.31 13.74
N ILE A 253 -6.87 14.32 13.73
CA ILE A 253 -6.16 14.78 14.95
C ILE A 253 -7.16 15.30 16.02
N ALA A 254 -8.30 15.83 15.58
CA ALA A 254 -9.35 16.35 16.43
C ALA A 254 -10.27 15.25 17.02
N SER A 255 -10.10 13.98 16.64
CA SER A 255 -10.90 12.88 17.18
C SER A 255 -10.26 12.23 18.41
N GLU A 256 -11.08 11.56 19.22
CA GLU A 256 -10.60 10.72 20.34
C GLU A 256 -9.81 9.50 19.83
N GLU A 257 -10.04 9.05 18.60
CA GLU A 257 -9.33 7.92 17.99
C GLU A 257 -7.84 8.19 17.83
N PHE A 258 -7.44 9.46 17.68
CA PHE A 258 -6.04 9.85 17.67
C PHE A 258 -5.35 9.50 18.99
N GLU A 259 -6.06 9.52 20.13
CA GLU A 259 -5.49 9.25 21.45
C GLU A 259 -5.07 7.79 21.63
N GLU A 260 -5.75 6.86 20.97
CA GLU A 260 -5.44 5.42 20.96
C GLU A 260 -4.29 5.07 19.98
N CYS A 261 -3.95 5.94 19.03
CA CYS A 261 -2.94 5.64 18.01
C CYS A 261 -1.49 5.65 18.55
N ASP A 262 -0.60 4.76 18.11
CA ASP A 262 0.81 4.86 18.49
C ASP A 262 1.51 6.01 17.73
N THR A 263 1.95 7.04 18.46
CA THR A 263 2.65 8.22 17.90
C THR A 263 3.94 7.88 17.16
N LEU A 264 4.68 6.85 17.60
CA LEU A 264 5.91 6.43 16.94
C LEU A 264 5.59 5.72 15.62
N VAL A 265 4.53 4.91 15.59
CA VAL A 265 4.06 4.26 14.35
C VAL A 265 3.56 5.31 13.37
N LEU A 266 2.76 6.28 13.82
CA LEU A 266 2.28 7.38 12.99
C LEU A 266 3.44 8.23 12.44
N ALA A 267 4.44 8.57 13.26
CA ALA A 267 5.60 9.35 12.84
C ALA A 267 6.42 8.65 11.75
N GLN A 268 6.64 7.33 11.88
CA GLN A 268 7.33 6.55 10.85
C GLN A 268 6.49 6.47 9.57
N LYS A 269 5.20 6.17 9.70
CA LYS A 269 4.27 6.10 8.58
C LYS A 269 4.16 7.41 7.82
N LEU A 270 4.12 8.57 8.48
CA LEU A 270 4.06 9.90 7.87
C LEU A 270 5.25 10.19 6.93
N ILE A 271 6.40 9.59 7.20
CA ILE A 271 7.63 9.75 6.41
C ILE A 271 7.92 8.50 5.54
N ASN A 272 6.90 7.65 5.31
CA ASN A 272 7.02 6.44 4.49
C ASN A 272 8.08 5.45 5.02
N ASP A 273 8.05 5.18 6.32
CA ASP A 273 8.85 4.19 7.04
C ASP A 273 10.36 4.24 6.68
N PRO A 274 11.03 5.37 6.95
CA PRO A 274 12.38 5.63 6.46
C PRO A 274 13.43 4.68 7.08
N ALA A 275 13.14 4.07 8.24
CA ALA A 275 14.06 3.15 8.91
C ALA A 275 14.47 1.97 8.02
N SER A 276 13.52 1.32 7.34
CA SER A 276 13.80 0.19 6.44
C SER A 276 14.65 0.60 5.23
N GLY A 277 14.46 1.83 4.73
CA GLY A 277 15.30 2.40 3.68
C GLY A 277 16.71 2.72 4.19
N ALA A 278 16.81 3.29 5.38
CA ALA A 278 18.07 3.62 6.04
C ALA A 278 18.93 2.39 6.29
N PHE A 279 18.37 1.30 6.83
CA PHE A 279 19.12 0.05 7.03
C PHE A 279 19.59 -0.57 5.72
N ARG A 280 18.76 -0.55 4.66
CA ARG A 280 19.18 -1.04 3.34
C ARG A 280 20.35 -0.24 2.79
N LEU A 281 20.33 1.09 2.94
CA LEU A 281 21.41 1.97 2.51
C LEU A 281 22.73 1.68 3.26
N LEU A 282 22.64 1.43 4.56
CA LEU A 282 23.81 1.08 5.37
C LEU A 282 24.41 -0.27 4.96
N VAL A 283 23.55 -1.26 4.67
CA VAL A 283 23.98 -2.60 4.21
C VAL A 283 24.58 -2.56 2.80
N SER A 284 24.05 -1.74 1.90
CA SER A 284 24.60 -1.59 0.54
C SER A 284 25.93 -0.84 0.47
N GLY A 285 26.44 -0.35 1.61
CA GLY A 285 27.58 0.55 1.68
C GLY A 285 27.19 1.99 1.30
N LEU A 286 27.62 2.96 2.11
CA LEU A 286 27.45 4.40 1.84
C LEU A 286 28.33 4.89 0.68
N PHE A 287 29.29 4.05 0.28
CA PHE A 287 30.15 4.20 -0.87
C PHE A 287 30.08 2.86 -1.61
N GLY A 288 29.43 2.84 -2.77
CA GLY A 288 29.62 1.71 -3.68
C GLY A 288 31.10 1.62 -3.99
N GLY A 289 31.76 0.59 -3.45
CA GLY A 289 32.94 0.06 -4.10
C GLY A 289 32.45 -0.49 -5.44
N ASP A 290 32.96 0.09 -6.52
CA ASP A 290 33.17 -0.69 -7.74
C ASP A 290 34.01 -1.90 -7.33
N ASP A 291 33.38 -3.03 -7.07
CA ASP A 291 34.05 -4.32 -7.05
C ASP A 291 33.66 -5.06 -8.32
N GLU A 292 34.71 -5.29 -9.13
CA GLU A 292 34.76 -6.05 -10.40
C GLU A 292 34.15 -7.46 -10.32
#